data_AF-A0AA92TFP1-F1
#
_entry.id   AF-A0AA92TFP1-F1
#
_cell.length_a   1.000
_cell.length_b   1.000
_cell.length_c   1.000
_cell.angle_alpha   90.00
_cell.angle_beta   90.00
_cell.angle_gamma   90.00
#
_symmetry.space_group_name_H-M   'P 1'
#
loop_
_entity.id
_entity.type
_entity.pdbx_description
1 polymer ?
#
loop_
_entity_poly.entity_id
_entity_poly.type
_entity_poly.pdbx_seq_one_letter_code
_entity_poly.pdbx_strand_id
1 'polypeptide(L)' 'METLILSFNDEYMTSAEIMGAIGLKDRKSFSELYLNAALSEKAIERKYPNTPRHPRQQYRMTEQAKTWKEGYEKKNK' A
#
# COMPACT_ATOMS: atom_id res chain seq x y z
N MET A 1 1.05 1.05 9.54
CA MET A 1 0.33 0.49 8.38
C MET A 1 -0.92 1.26 8.01
N GLU A 2 -1.71 1.72 8.97
CA GLU A 2 -2.93 2.51 8.73
C GLU A 2 -2.69 3.69 7.78
N THR A 3 -1.63 4.50 8.01
CA THR A 3 -1.25 5.61 7.12
C THR A 3 -1.05 5.18 5.67
N LEU A 4 -0.45 4.01 5.44
CA LEU A 4 -0.23 3.49 4.09
C LEU A 4 -1.57 3.05 3.47
N ILE A 5 -2.39 2.28 4.18
CA ILE A 5 -3.69 1.81 3.67
C ILE A 5 -4.61 3.01 3.33
N LEU A 6 -4.66 4.01 4.21
CA LEU A 6 -5.47 5.21 3.99
C LEU A 6 -4.99 6.03 2.79
N SER A 7 -3.69 5.99 2.48
CA SER A 7 -3.10 6.71 1.34
C SER A 7 -3.38 6.09 -0.03
N PHE A 8 -3.79 4.81 -0.09
CA PHE A 8 -4.12 4.16 -1.35
C PHE A 8 -5.42 4.71 -1.95
N ASN A 9 -5.41 4.92 -3.26
CA ASN A 9 -6.62 5.03 -4.06
C ASN A 9 -7.13 3.62 -4.45
N ASP A 10 -8.24 3.56 -5.20
CA ASP A 10 -8.83 2.28 -5.63
C ASP A 10 -8.08 1.61 -6.80
N GLU A 11 -6.97 2.21 -7.25
CA GLU A 11 -6.17 1.75 -8.39
C GLU A 11 -4.80 1.21 -7.98
N TYR A 12 -4.03 0.79 -8.98
CA TYR A 12 -2.65 0.37 -8.80
C TYR A 12 -1.71 1.57 -8.72
N MET A 13 -0.97 1.67 -7.62
CA MET A 13 0.01 2.73 -7.36
C MET A 13 1.44 2.19 -7.37
N THR A 14 2.36 2.97 -7.91
CA THR A 14 3.81 2.74 -7.82
C THR A 14 4.31 3.03 -6.40
N SER A 15 5.49 2.49 -6.04
CA SER A 15 6.15 2.84 -4.78
C SER A 15 6.35 4.35 -4.61
N ALA A 16 6.64 5.07 -5.71
CA ALA A 16 6.86 6.51 -5.67
C ALA A 16 5.58 7.29 -5.34
N GLU A 17 4.45 6.91 -5.93
CA GLU A 17 3.14 7.52 -5.63
C GLU A 17 2.73 7.27 -4.18
N ILE A 18 2.90 6.04 -3.68
CA ILE A 18 2.58 5.70 -2.28
C ILE A 18 3.47 6.50 -1.32
N MET A 19 4.79 6.54 -1.58
CA MET A 19 5.74 7.33 -0.79
C MET A 19 5.36 8.81 -0.76
N GLY A 20 4.99 9.38 -1.92
CA GLY A 20 4.51 10.75 -2.04
C GLY A 20 3.24 11.00 -1.22
N ALA A 21 2.28 10.08 -1.28
CA ALA A 21 1.02 10.17 -0.56
C ALA A 21 1.18 10.13 0.97
N ILE A 22 2.18 9.40 1.49
CA ILE A 22 2.50 9.35 2.94
C ILE A 22 3.61 10.33 3.36
N GLY A 23 4.12 11.16 2.43
CA GLY A 23 5.18 12.13 2.72
C GLY A 23 6.55 11.53 3.05
N LEU A 24 6.83 10.29 2.66
CA LEU A 24 8.07 9.59 2.99
C LEU A 24 9.12 9.76 1.89
N LYS A 25 10.32 10.20 2.28
CA LYS A 25 11.44 10.42 1.33
C LYS A 25 12.45 9.28 1.31
N ASP A 26 12.58 8.53 2.41
CA ASP A 26 13.54 7.44 2.50
C ASP A 26 12.96 6.13 1.94
N ARG A 27 13.58 5.64 0.87
CA ARG A 27 13.13 4.44 0.17
C ARG A 27 13.37 3.16 0.96
N LYS A 28 14.41 3.10 1.79
CA LYS A 28 14.74 1.92 2.58
C LYS A 28 13.71 1.73 3.69
N SER A 29 13.47 2.78 4.47
CA SER A 29 12.41 2.85 5.48
C SER A 29 11.05 2.55 4.87
N PHE A 30 10.73 3.10 3.69
CA PHE A 30 9.49 2.77 2.98
C PHE A 30 9.37 1.27 2.71
N SER A 31 10.41 0.68 2.13
CA SER A 31 10.37 -0.74 1.78
C SER A 31 10.24 -1.64 3.00
N GLU A 32 11.02 -1.38 4.06
CA GLU A 32 11.11 -2.25 5.24
C GLU A 32 9.91 -2.08 6.18
N LEU A 33 9.56 -0.83 6.51
CA LEU A 33 8.59 -0.54 7.57
C LEU A 33 7.14 -0.44 7.07
N TYR A 34 6.95 -0.19 5.77
CA TYR A 34 5.62 0.06 5.20
C TYR A 34 5.25 -1.00 4.16
N LEU A 35 6.02 -1.09 3.07
CA LEU A 35 5.66 -1.91 1.93
C LEU A 35 5.71 -3.41 2.25
N ASN A 36 6.83 -3.89 2.80
CA ASN A 36 7.00 -5.30 3.14
C ASN A 36 6.08 -5.72 4.29
N ALA A 37 5.86 -4.84 5.27
CA ALA A 37 4.90 -5.08 6.35
C ALA A 37 3.47 -5.28 5.80
N ALA A 38 3.00 -4.35 4.96
CA ALA A 38 1.66 -4.43 4.38
C ALA A 38 1.48 -5.63 3.42
N LEU A 39 2.53 -6.03 2.70
CA LEU A 39 2.54 -7.27 1.91
C LEU A 39 2.46 -8.52 2.79
N SER A 40 3.21 -8.55 3.90
CA SER A 40 3.24 -9.67 4.84
C SER A 40 1.87 -9.87 5.51
N GLU A 41 1.19 -8.77 5.82
CA GLU A 41 -0.17 -8.80 6.38
C GLU A 41 -1.27 -9.02 5.33
N LYS A 42 -0.90 -9.15 4.04
CA LYS A 42 -1.86 -9.27 2.92
C LYS A 42 -2.84 -8.09 2.83
N ALA A 43 -2.47 -6.93 3.36
CA ALA A 43 -3.25 -5.70 3.23
C ALA A 43 -3.14 -5.10 1.81
N ILE A 44 -2.01 -5.34 1.15
CA ILE A 44 -1.78 -4.95 -0.24
C ILE A 44 -1.26 -6.13 -1.06
N GLU A 45 -1.39 -6.03 -2.37
CA GLU A 45 -0.89 -7.03 -3.31
C GLU A 45 -0.12 -6.40 -4.46
N ARG A 46 0.72 -7.22 -5.12
CA ARG A 46 1.54 -6.83 -6.27
C ARG A 46 0.75 -6.97 -7.56
N LYS A 47 0.94 -6.03 -8.49
CA LYS A 47 0.47 -6.18 -9.88
C LYS A 47 1.18 -7.33 -10.60
N TYR A 48 2.49 -7.50 -10.34
CA TYR A 48 3.30 -8.59 -10.88
C TYR A 48 3.81 -9.48 -9.73
N PRO A 49 2.98 -10.42 -9.22
CA PRO A 49 3.34 -11.25 -8.07
C PRO A 49 4.48 -12.23 -8.37
N ASN A 50 4.49 -12.81 -9.56
CA ASN A 50 5.49 -13.80 -10.00
C ASN A 50 6.84 -13.16 -10.38
N THR A 51 6.90 -11.83 -10.48
CA THR A 51 8.13 -11.09 -10.81
C THR A 51 8.29 -9.93 -9.83
N PRO A 52 8.71 -10.20 -8.57
CA PRO A 52 8.77 -9.18 -7.52
C PRO A 52 9.60 -7.95 -7.88
N ARG A 53 10.65 -8.13 -8.70
CA ARG A 53 11.57 -7.09 -9.18
C ARG A 53 11.18 -6.50 -10.54
N HIS A 54 9.93 -6.66 -10.98
CA HIS A 54 9.47 -6.12 -12.25
C HIS A 54 9.63 -4.58 -12.28
N PRO A 55 10.19 -3.98 -13.35
CA PRO A 55 10.46 -2.54 -13.40
C PRO A 55 9.18 -1.69 -13.32
N ARG A 56 8.02 -2.23 -13.71
CA ARG A 56 6.71 -1.57 -13.61
C ARG A 56 5.89 -2.07 -12.43
N GLN A 57 6.53 -2.52 -11.34
CA GLN A 57 5.80 -3.02 -10.18
C GLN A 57 4.88 -1.94 -9.61
N GLN A 58 3.65 -2.33 -9.32
CA GLN A 58 2.64 -1.52 -8.69
C GLN A 58 1.94 -2.34 -7.61
N TYR A 59 1.23 -1.65 -6.74
CA TYR A 59 0.56 -2.22 -5.59
C TYR A 59 -0.87 -1.70 -5.52
N ARG A 60 -1.77 -2.48 -4.92
CA ARG A 60 -3.12 -2.02 -4.57
C ARG A 60 -3.56 -2.68 -3.27
N MET A 61 -4.58 -2.11 -2.62
CA MET A 61 -5.23 -2.74 -1.48
C MET A 61 -5.92 -4.05 -1.89
N THR A 62 -5.88 -5.03 -1.01
CA THR A 62 -6.74 -6.22 -1.11
C THR A 62 -8.17 -5.87 -0.70
N GLU A 63 -9.14 -6.71 -1.08
CA GLU A 63 -10.56 -6.51 -0.71
C GLU A 63 -10.76 -6.46 0.81
N GLN A 64 -9.95 -7.19 1.57
CA GLN A 64 -9.97 -7.16 3.04
C GLN A 64 -9.56 -5.76 3.57
N ALA A 65 -8.49 -5.19 3.02
CA ALA A 65 -8.02 -3.87 3.42
C ALA A 65 -8.98 -2.75 2.99
N LYS A 66 -9.62 -2.87 1.83
CA LYS A 66 -10.67 -1.94 1.39
C LYS A 66 -11.86 -1.93 2.36
N THR A 67 -12.36 -3.12 2.71
CA THR A 67 -13.45 -3.25 3.70
C THR A 67 -13.08 -2.63 5.04
N TRP A 68 -11.84 -2.86 5.50
CA TRP A 68 -11.32 -2.25 6.71
C TRP A 68 -11.29 -0.71 6.61
N LYS A 69 -10.78 -0.17 5.49
CA LYS A 69 -10.70 1.27 5.24
C LYS A 69 -12.07 1.94 5.27
N GLU A 70 -13.06 1.37 4.58
CA GLU A 70 -14.43 1.90 4.62
C GLU A 70 -15.01 1.91 6.03
N GLY A 71 -14.77 0.84 6.80
CA GLY A 71 -15.21 0.76 8.19
C GLY A 71 -14.51 1.78 9.09
N TYR A 72 -13.22 2.04 8.83
CA TYR A 72 -12.45 3.07 9.52
C TYR A 72 -12.99 4.47 9.22
N GLU A 73 -13.23 4.81 7.95
CA GLU A 73 -13.75 6.12 7.54
C GLU A 73 -15.16 6.38 8.08
N LYS A 74 -16.04 5.36 8.10
CA LYS A 74 -17.40 5.47 8.67
C LYS A 74 -17.41 5.72 10.18
N LYS A 75 -16.42 5.20 10.92
CA LYS A 75 -16.32 5.38 12.39
C LYS A 75 -15.73 6.73 12.79
N ASN A 76 -14.93 7.33 11.91
CA ASN A 76 -14.22 8.59 12.17
C ASN A 76 -14.90 9.80 11.48
N LYS A 77 -16.13 9.62 10.99
CA LYS A 77 -17.00 10.64 10.42
C LYS A 77 -18.11 10.98 11.40
#